data_AF-A0A1V3S2Y3-F1
#
_entry.id   AF-A0A1V3S2Y3-F1
#
_cell.length_a   1.000
_cell.length_b   1.000
_cell.length_c   1.000
_cell.angle_alpha   90.00
_cell.angle_beta   90.00
_cell.angle_gamma   90.00
#
_symmetry.space_group_name_H-M   'P 1'
#
loop_
_entity.id
_entity.type
_entity.pdbx_description
1 polymer ?
#
loop_
_entity_poly.entity_id
_entity_poly.type
_entity_poly.pdbx_seq_one_letter_code
_entity_poly.pdbx_strand_id
1 'polypeptide(L)'
;RMGAGVADQLADGRVLSGVGGQYNFVAQGHALEGGRSILLLRSWREAGGEISSNIVWEYGHCTIPRHLRDIVVTEYGIADLRGKTDAAVIEALLNISDSRFQPGLIEQAQSAGKLPKDFRLDPRFADNTSERLQAIQARHPNLFPEYPLGCDFDEVERDLLRALNWLKSKFKLTEILELGKAALDAPQPWEFAGHLERMQLASPEGLKEELFQRLLLAGLKATAP
;
A
#
# COMPACT_ATOMS: atom_id res chain seq x y z
N ARG A 1 8.06 17.65 -10.34
CA ARG A 1 9.29 17.15 -11.02
C ARG A 1 9.67 15.80 -10.43
N MET A 2 9.93 14.78 -11.25
CA MET A 2 10.20 13.41 -10.81
C MET A 2 11.38 13.30 -9.83
N GLY A 3 11.22 12.50 -8.77
CA GLY A 3 12.19 12.32 -7.69
C GLY A 3 12.04 13.28 -6.51
N ALA A 4 11.02 14.14 -6.49
CA ALA A 4 10.57 14.81 -5.28
C ALA A 4 9.59 13.91 -4.50
N GLY A 5 9.58 14.03 -3.17
CA GLY A 5 8.66 13.32 -2.28
C GLY A 5 7.56 14.24 -1.75
N VAL A 6 6.36 13.68 -1.56
CA VAL A 6 5.21 14.38 -0.98
C VAL A 6 4.59 13.51 0.11
N ALA A 7 4.35 14.09 1.28
CA ALA A 7 3.85 13.34 2.43
C ALA A 7 2.84 14.12 3.30
N ASP A 8 2.78 15.45 3.19
CA ASP A 8 2.04 16.31 4.11
C ASP A 8 0.71 16.84 3.54
N GLN A 9 0.60 16.97 2.22
CA GLN A 9 -0.55 17.62 1.56
C GLN A 9 -1.07 16.82 0.37
N LEU A 10 -2.40 16.77 0.27
CA LEU A 10 -3.11 16.32 -0.93
C LEU A 10 -3.05 17.41 -2.01
N ALA A 11 -3.29 17.00 -3.27
CA ALA A 11 -3.29 17.91 -4.43
C ALA A 11 -4.35 19.01 -4.34
N ASP A 12 -5.37 18.87 -3.48
CA ASP A 12 -6.40 19.87 -3.22
C ASP A 12 -6.08 20.77 -2.01
N GLY A 13 -4.84 20.72 -1.50
CA GLY A 13 -4.36 21.56 -0.39
C GLY A 13 -4.78 21.07 0.99
N ARG A 14 -5.49 19.95 1.11
CA ARG A 14 -5.80 19.36 2.42
C ARG A 14 -4.53 18.78 3.05
N VAL A 15 -4.26 19.21 4.29
CA VAL A 15 -3.16 18.67 5.11
C VAL A 15 -3.59 17.30 5.66
N LEU A 16 -2.84 16.26 5.32
CA LEU A 16 -3.07 14.89 5.82
C LEU A 16 -2.47 14.69 7.20
N SER A 17 -1.26 15.22 7.40
CA SER A 17 -0.54 15.27 8.67
C SER A 17 0.45 16.44 8.59
N GLY A 18 0.82 17.04 9.72
CA GLY A 18 1.90 18.03 9.71
C GLY A 18 3.18 17.40 9.15
N VAL A 19 3.99 18.17 8.42
CA VAL A 19 5.26 17.72 7.80
C VAL A 19 6.16 16.95 8.77
N GLY A 20 6.06 17.27 10.06
CA GLY A 20 6.87 16.68 11.12
C GLY A 20 8.37 16.91 10.85
N GLY A 21 9.20 16.00 11.35
CA GLY A 21 10.65 16.02 11.14
C GLY A 21 11.13 15.34 9.84
N GLN A 22 10.24 15.00 8.91
CA GLN A 22 10.61 14.20 7.72
C GLN A 22 11.75 14.84 6.93
N TYR A 23 11.65 16.14 6.63
CA TYR A 23 12.74 16.88 6.00
C TYR A 23 14.03 16.81 6.83
N ASN A 24 13.95 16.96 8.16
CA ASN A 24 15.11 16.95 9.04
C ASN A 24 15.83 15.59 9.02
N PHE A 25 15.10 14.47 9.01
CA PHE A 25 15.69 13.13 8.90
C PHE A 25 16.35 12.91 7.53
N VAL A 26 15.72 13.38 6.45
CA VAL A 26 16.30 13.29 5.11
C VAL A 26 17.59 14.13 5.04
N ALA A 27 17.55 15.37 5.50
CA ALA A 27 18.71 16.26 5.52
C ALA A 27 19.85 15.69 6.40
N GLN A 28 19.51 15.14 7.57
CA GLN A 28 20.47 14.47 8.44
C GLN A 28 21.08 13.23 7.77
N GLY A 29 20.28 12.43 7.07
CA GLY A 29 20.76 11.28 6.31
C GLY A 29 21.73 11.64 5.18
N HIS A 30 21.63 12.86 4.62
CA HIS A 30 22.61 13.39 3.66
C HIS A 30 23.86 13.97 4.33
N ALA A 31 23.75 14.47 5.56
CA ALA A 31 24.85 15.08 6.29
C ALA A 31 25.77 14.07 7.00
N LEU A 32 25.25 12.89 7.34
CA LEU A 32 26.02 11.83 8.01
C LEU A 32 26.83 11.01 7.00
N GLU A 33 28.09 10.73 7.33
CA GLU A 33 28.92 9.81 6.56
C GLU A 33 28.28 8.41 6.55
N GLY A 34 28.07 7.86 5.35
CA GLY A 34 27.35 6.60 5.16
C GLY A 34 25.83 6.66 5.38
N GLY A 35 25.28 7.81 5.78
CA GLY A 35 23.85 7.99 5.98
C GLY A 35 23.04 7.83 4.69
N ARG A 36 21.87 7.18 4.80
CA ARG A 36 20.90 7.01 3.71
C ARG A 36 19.50 7.41 4.17
N SER A 37 18.77 8.06 3.28
CA SER A 37 17.35 8.34 3.40
C SER A 37 16.57 7.37 2.51
N ILE A 38 15.60 6.67 3.09
CA ILE A 38 14.80 5.66 2.38
C ILE A 38 13.34 6.07 2.48
N LEU A 39 12.71 6.27 1.32
CA LEU A 39 11.28 6.51 1.19
C LEU A 39 10.57 5.21 0.81
N LEU A 40 9.69 4.72 1.68
CA LEU A 40 8.87 3.54 1.43
C LEU A 40 7.45 3.98 1.07
N LEU A 41 6.94 3.51 -0.06
CA LEU A 41 5.58 3.77 -0.51
C LEU A 41 5.05 2.62 -1.37
N ARG A 42 3.74 2.45 -1.43
CA ARG A 42 3.14 1.61 -2.47
C ARG A 42 3.30 2.29 -3.82
N SER A 43 3.51 1.56 -4.90
CA SER A 43 3.58 2.17 -6.24
C SER A 43 2.23 2.73 -6.69
N TRP A 44 1.13 2.19 -6.18
CA TRP A 44 -0.23 2.58 -6.53
C TRP A 44 -1.14 2.50 -5.30
N ARG A 45 -2.35 3.03 -5.42
CA ARG A 45 -3.40 2.93 -4.40
C ARG A 45 -4.78 2.88 -5.04
N GLU A 46 -5.72 2.27 -4.33
CA GLU A 46 -7.14 2.38 -4.64
C GLU A 46 -7.83 3.22 -3.57
N ALA A 47 -8.59 4.24 -3.99
CA ALA A 47 -9.39 5.06 -3.09
C ALA A 47 -10.73 5.38 -3.76
N GLY A 48 -11.83 5.13 -3.06
CA GLY A 48 -13.18 5.39 -3.60
C GLY A 48 -13.53 4.58 -4.86
N GLY A 49 -12.86 3.44 -5.10
CA GLY A 49 -13.01 2.65 -6.32
C GLY A 49 -12.10 3.09 -7.48
N GLU A 50 -11.33 4.17 -7.30
CA GLU A 50 -10.39 4.65 -8.31
C GLU A 50 -8.97 4.16 -8.02
N ILE A 51 -8.35 3.57 -9.04
CA ILE A 51 -6.96 3.11 -9.00
C ILE A 51 -6.07 4.24 -9.52
N SER A 52 -5.08 4.64 -8.74
CA SER A 52 -4.15 5.72 -9.08
C SER A 52 -2.70 5.37 -8.73
N SER A 53 -1.76 5.98 -9.45
CA SER A 53 -0.33 5.85 -9.18
C SER A 53 0.10 6.75 -8.01
N ASN A 54 1.03 6.28 -7.19
CA ASN A 54 1.79 7.13 -6.26
C ASN A 54 3.09 7.68 -6.87
N ILE A 55 3.55 7.10 -7.99
CA ILE A 55 4.64 7.66 -8.79
C ILE A 55 4.01 8.47 -9.93
N VAL A 56 4.11 9.79 -9.82
CA VAL A 56 3.47 10.72 -10.75
C VAL A 56 4.49 11.66 -11.39
N TRP A 57 4.18 12.13 -12.59
CA TRP A 57 5.03 13.09 -13.31
C TRP A 57 5.12 14.44 -12.58
N GLU A 58 3.97 14.93 -12.12
CA GLU A 58 3.84 16.20 -11.43
C GLU A 58 2.83 16.10 -10.28
N TYR A 59 3.10 16.85 -9.21
CA TYR A 59 2.26 17.00 -8.05
C TYR A 59 2.36 18.44 -7.56
N GLY A 60 1.25 19.01 -7.11
CA GLY A 60 1.15 20.44 -6.75
C GLY A 60 1.92 20.85 -5.48
N HIS A 61 2.44 19.87 -4.73
CA HIS A 61 3.14 20.07 -3.47
C HIS A 61 4.49 19.33 -3.47
N CYS A 62 5.43 19.78 -2.62
CA CYS A 62 6.76 19.20 -2.53
C CYS A 62 7.25 19.28 -1.09
N THR A 63 7.34 18.14 -0.42
CA THR A 63 7.87 18.02 0.95
C THR A 63 9.38 17.78 0.93
N ILE A 64 9.84 16.86 0.07
CA ILE A 64 11.24 16.49 -0.08
C ILE A 64 11.69 16.95 -1.47
N PRO A 65 12.51 18.02 -1.55
CA PRO A 65 13.02 18.50 -2.82
C PRO A 65 13.86 17.45 -3.55
N ARG A 66 13.86 17.51 -4.90
CA ARG A 66 14.62 16.57 -5.75
C ARG A 66 16.12 16.48 -5.46
N HIS A 67 16.72 17.47 -4.79
CA HIS A 67 18.15 17.47 -4.45
C HIS A 67 18.46 16.60 -3.23
N LEU A 68 17.44 16.27 -2.43
CA LEU A 68 17.52 15.36 -1.28
C LEU A 68 16.98 13.96 -1.62
N ARG A 69 16.84 13.64 -2.91
CA ARG A 69 16.42 12.30 -3.33
C ARG A 69 17.52 11.29 -3.05
N ASP A 70 17.13 10.14 -2.54
CA ASP A 70 18.04 9.07 -2.21
C ASP A 70 17.44 7.71 -2.61
N ILE A 71 16.95 6.90 -1.68
CA ILE A 71 16.35 5.60 -2.01
C ILE A 71 14.82 5.71 -2.00
N VAL A 72 14.18 5.14 -3.02
CA VAL A 72 12.74 4.93 -3.07
C VAL A 72 12.46 3.43 -3.18
N VAL A 73 11.57 2.91 -2.34
CA VAL A 73 11.21 1.49 -2.31
C VAL A 73 9.71 1.33 -2.51
N THR A 74 9.34 0.50 -3.49
CA THR A 74 7.96 0.02 -3.67
C THR A 74 7.92 -1.50 -3.56
N GLU A 75 6.72 -2.06 -3.62
CA GLU A 75 6.50 -3.51 -3.73
C GLU A 75 7.16 -4.15 -4.96
N TYR A 76 7.58 -3.34 -5.95
CA TYR A 76 8.22 -3.81 -7.18
C TYR A 76 9.74 -3.69 -7.18
N GLY A 77 10.34 -3.00 -6.20
CA GLY A 77 11.79 -2.95 -6.06
C GLY A 77 12.32 -1.67 -5.43
N ILE A 78 13.61 -1.43 -5.66
CA ILE A 78 14.38 -0.35 -5.05
C ILE A 78 14.97 0.53 -6.16
N ALA A 79 14.67 1.83 -6.11
CA ALA A 79 15.30 2.84 -6.93
C ALA A 79 16.30 3.65 -6.10
N ASP A 80 17.60 3.41 -6.35
CA ASP A 80 18.66 4.29 -5.83
C ASP A 80 18.80 5.50 -6.76
N LEU A 81 18.60 6.72 -6.23
CA LEU A 81 18.52 7.97 -6.99
C LEU A 81 19.67 8.94 -6.70
N ARG A 82 20.47 8.69 -5.67
CA ARG A 82 21.51 9.62 -5.21
C ARG A 82 22.56 9.81 -6.29
N GLY A 83 22.88 11.06 -6.61
CA GLY A 83 23.90 11.41 -7.63
C GLY A 83 23.52 11.11 -9.09
N LYS A 84 22.32 10.56 -9.35
CA LYS A 84 21.87 10.26 -10.72
C LYS A 84 21.40 11.50 -11.48
N THR A 85 21.51 11.46 -12.81
CA THR A 85 20.95 12.47 -13.72
C THR A 85 19.42 12.41 -13.72
N ASP A 86 18.75 13.46 -14.21
CA ASP A 86 17.28 13.46 -14.31
C ASP A 86 16.76 12.25 -15.11
N ALA A 87 17.37 11.92 -16.26
CA ALA A 87 16.97 10.77 -17.09
C ALA A 87 17.13 9.44 -16.34
N ALA A 88 18.28 9.22 -15.68
CA ALA A 88 18.54 8.00 -14.94
C ALA A 88 17.64 7.87 -13.70
N VAL A 89 17.18 8.98 -13.11
CA VAL A 89 16.18 8.95 -12.04
C VAL A 89 14.80 8.61 -12.56
N ILE A 90 14.39 9.18 -13.70
CA ILE A 90 13.12 8.84 -14.32
C ILE A 90 13.07 7.35 -14.64
N GLU A 91 14.11 6.82 -15.28
CA GLU A 91 14.23 5.39 -15.57
C GLU A 91 14.19 4.52 -14.29
N ALA A 92 14.94 4.90 -13.25
CA ALA A 92 14.95 4.16 -12.00
C ALA A 92 13.57 4.15 -11.31
N LEU A 93 12.82 5.25 -11.38
CA LEU A 93 11.45 5.32 -10.85
C LEU A 93 10.46 4.52 -11.69
N LEU A 94 10.59 4.52 -13.02
CA LEU A 94 9.79 3.68 -13.91
C LEU A 94 9.98 2.19 -13.59
N ASN A 95 11.20 1.76 -13.27
CA ASN A 95 11.52 0.38 -12.93
C ASN A 95 10.79 -0.14 -11.68
N ILE A 96 10.37 0.76 -10.78
CA ILE A 96 9.64 0.43 -9.54
C ILE A 96 8.18 0.90 -9.59
N SER A 97 7.71 1.35 -10.76
CA SER A 97 6.32 1.77 -10.98
C SER A 97 5.45 0.59 -11.41
N ASP A 98 4.18 0.61 -11.01
CA ASP A 98 3.17 -0.34 -11.47
C ASP A 98 3.00 -0.27 -13.00
N SER A 99 2.97 -1.43 -13.64
CA SER A 99 3.00 -1.51 -15.11
C SER A 99 1.79 -0.90 -15.79
N ARG A 100 0.66 -0.73 -15.09
CA ARG A 100 -0.50 -0.01 -15.62
C ARG A 100 -0.21 1.46 -15.92
N PHE A 101 0.74 2.07 -15.19
CA PHE A 101 1.05 3.50 -15.30
C PHE A 101 2.36 3.81 -16.03
N GLN A 102 3.23 2.81 -16.21
CA GLN A 102 4.52 2.96 -16.89
C GLN A 102 4.40 3.60 -18.30
N PRO A 103 3.47 3.19 -19.19
CA PRO A 103 3.39 3.77 -20.54
C PRO A 103 3.12 5.28 -20.52
N GLY A 104 2.18 5.73 -19.69
CA GLY A 104 1.84 7.15 -19.58
C GLY A 104 2.99 7.98 -19.01
N LEU A 105 3.70 7.46 -18.00
CA LEU A 105 4.88 8.13 -17.44
C LEU A 105 6.03 8.24 -18.46
N ILE A 106 6.23 7.21 -19.29
CA ILE A 106 7.22 7.23 -20.38
C ILE A 106 6.85 8.29 -21.41
N GLU A 107 5.60 8.33 -21.86
CA GLU A 107 5.11 9.31 -22.84
C GLU A 107 5.30 10.75 -22.33
N GLN A 108 4.96 11.01 -21.07
CA GLN A 108 5.17 12.31 -20.43
C GLN A 108 6.65 12.69 -20.40
N ALA A 109 7.53 11.75 -20.04
CA ALA A 109 8.97 11.98 -19.99
C ALA A 109 9.58 12.24 -21.38
N GLN A 110 9.14 11.53 -22.41
CA GLN A 110 9.57 11.74 -23.79
C GLN A 110 9.09 13.08 -24.34
N SER A 111 7.82 13.43 -24.07
CA SER A 111 7.23 14.72 -24.47
C SER A 111 7.95 15.91 -23.85
N ALA A 112 8.42 15.75 -22.60
CA ALA A 112 9.23 16.75 -21.91
C ALA A 112 10.73 16.74 -22.29
N GLY A 113 11.15 15.88 -23.23
CA GLY A 113 12.55 15.76 -23.65
C GLY A 113 13.49 15.21 -22.57
N LYS A 114 12.94 14.51 -21.56
CA LYS A 114 13.70 13.93 -20.45
C LYS A 114 14.11 12.47 -20.69
N LEU A 115 13.45 11.80 -21.61
CA LEU A 115 13.85 10.50 -22.15
C LEU A 115 13.94 10.56 -23.68
N PRO A 116 14.82 9.75 -24.31
CA PRO A 116 14.85 9.57 -25.76
C PRO A 116 13.50 9.07 -26.31
N LYS A 117 13.13 9.48 -27.53
CA LYS A 117 11.88 9.05 -28.18
C LYS A 117 11.80 7.54 -28.43
N ASP A 118 12.96 6.91 -28.57
CA ASP A 118 13.14 5.48 -28.74
C ASP A 118 13.37 4.73 -27.42
N PHE A 119 13.31 5.42 -26.27
CA PHE A 119 13.42 4.78 -24.96
C PHE A 119 12.42 3.61 -24.83
N ARG A 120 12.92 2.49 -24.32
CA ARG A 120 12.14 1.30 -23.99
C ARG A 120 12.50 0.88 -22.59
N LEU A 121 11.47 0.62 -21.78
CA LEU A 121 11.66 0.04 -20.46
C LEU A 121 12.21 -1.39 -20.64
N ASP A 122 13.18 -1.74 -19.80
CA ASP A 122 13.70 -3.11 -19.74
C ASP A 122 12.54 -4.07 -19.43
N PRO A 123 12.30 -5.13 -20.25
CA PRO A 123 11.20 -6.06 -20.07
C PRO A 123 11.11 -6.67 -18.67
N ARG A 124 12.21 -6.76 -17.92
CA ARG A 124 12.19 -7.28 -16.54
C ARG A 124 11.35 -6.44 -15.58
N PHE A 125 11.13 -5.15 -15.89
CA PHE A 125 10.32 -4.23 -15.10
C PHE A 125 8.94 -3.98 -15.71
N ALA A 126 8.63 -4.58 -16.86
CA ALA A 126 7.37 -4.37 -17.57
C ALA A 126 6.22 -5.28 -17.08
N ASP A 127 6.48 -6.10 -16.05
CA ASP A 127 5.48 -6.94 -15.37
C ASP A 127 5.43 -6.62 -13.87
N ASN A 128 5.39 -5.33 -13.53
CA ASN A 128 5.19 -4.85 -12.17
C ASN A 128 3.69 -4.82 -11.86
N THR A 129 3.13 -6.00 -11.57
CA THR A 129 1.69 -6.21 -11.34
C THR A 129 1.41 -6.89 -9.99
N SER A 130 0.24 -6.62 -9.40
CA SER A 130 -0.22 -7.29 -8.18
C SER A 130 -0.32 -8.81 -8.37
N GLU A 131 -0.76 -9.23 -9.55
CA GLU A 131 -0.97 -10.63 -9.92
C GLU A 131 0.35 -11.38 -9.94
N ARG A 132 1.42 -10.76 -10.48
CA ARG A 132 2.75 -11.35 -10.44
C ARG A 132 3.25 -11.53 -9.01
N LEU A 133 3.08 -10.52 -8.15
CA LEU A 133 3.49 -10.62 -6.74
C LEU A 133 2.73 -11.72 -6.01
N GLN A 134 1.41 -11.83 -6.23
CA GLN A 134 0.58 -12.91 -5.70
C GLN A 134 1.05 -14.28 -6.21
N ALA A 135 1.39 -14.40 -7.49
CA ALA A 135 1.93 -15.63 -8.06
C ALA A 135 3.32 -15.99 -7.50
N ILE A 136 4.16 -15.02 -7.13
CA ILE A 136 5.41 -15.26 -6.39
C ILE A 136 5.11 -15.75 -4.98
N GLN A 137 4.21 -15.07 -4.26
CA GLN A 137 3.80 -15.45 -2.91
C GLN A 137 3.25 -16.87 -2.87
N ALA A 138 2.34 -17.23 -3.79
CA ALA A 138 1.72 -18.53 -3.87
C ALA A 138 2.72 -19.67 -4.16
N ARG A 139 3.80 -19.38 -4.89
CA ARG A 139 4.90 -20.34 -5.14
C ARG A 139 5.83 -20.51 -3.95
N HIS A 140 5.89 -19.52 -3.06
CA HIS A 140 6.82 -19.49 -1.94
C HIS A 140 6.13 -19.09 -0.63
N PRO A 141 5.05 -19.78 -0.21
CA PRO A 141 4.24 -19.35 0.93
C PRO A 141 5.06 -19.23 2.23
N ASN A 142 6.04 -20.13 2.41
CA ASN A 142 6.92 -20.15 3.58
C ASN A 142 7.90 -18.96 3.67
N LEU A 143 8.16 -18.26 2.55
CA LEU A 143 9.04 -17.08 2.53
C LEU A 143 8.30 -15.78 2.87
N PHE A 144 6.96 -15.80 2.84
CA PHE A 144 6.11 -14.63 3.08
C PHE A 144 5.14 -14.90 4.23
N PRO A 145 5.65 -15.19 5.45
CA PRO A 145 4.77 -15.24 6.62
C PRO A 145 4.10 -13.88 6.81
N GLU A 146 2.90 -13.88 7.36
CA GLU A 146 2.09 -12.66 7.58
C GLU A 146 2.83 -11.60 8.39
N TYR A 147 3.63 -12.05 9.37
CA TYR A 147 4.47 -11.20 10.23
C TYR A 147 5.94 -11.61 10.15
N PRO A 148 6.67 -11.19 9.10
CA PRO A 148 8.05 -11.65 8.84
C PRO A 148 9.07 -11.14 9.86
N LEU A 149 8.73 -10.09 10.61
CA LEU A 149 9.56 -9.52 11.69
C LEU A 149 8.99 -9.83 13.08
N GLY A 150 8.03 -10.76 13.18
CA GLY A 150 7.25 -11.01 14.38
C GLY A 150 6.14 -9.98 14.61
N CYS A 151 5.28 -10.25 15.58
CA CYS A 151 4.27 -9.33 16.09
C CYS A 151 3.94 -9.66 17.55
N ASP A 152 3.44 -8.67 18.28
CA ASP A 152 2.97 -8.86 19.67
C ASP A 152 1.54 -9.43 19.74
N PHE A 153 0.87 -9.60 18.59
CA PHE A 153 -0.48 -10.15 18.52
C PHE A 153 -0.50 -11.65 18.79
N ASP A 154 -1.47 -12.09 19.60
CA ASP A 154 -1.77 -13.51 19.77
C ASP A 154 -2.52 -14.11 18.55
N GLU A 155 -2.85 -15.40 18.58
CA GLU A 155 -3.60 -16.07 17.50
C GLU A 155 -4.98 -15.45 17.26
N VAL A 156 -5.71 -15.15 18.34
CA VAL A 156 -7.06 -14.57 18.28
C VAL A 156 -7.02 -13.17 17.68
N GLU A 157 -6.05 -12.36 18.09
CA GLU A 157 -5.88 -10.99 17.58
C GLU A 157 -5.49 -10.98 16.10
N ARG A 158 -4.65 -11.93 15.65
CA ARG A 158 -4.30 -12.06 14.24
C ARG A 158 -5.51 -12.45 13.38
N ASP A 159 -6.32 -13.40 13.83
CA ASP A 159 -7.58 -13.77 13.16
C ASP A 159 -8.55 -12.58 13.09
N LEU A 160 -8.72 -11.86 14.21
CA LEU A 160 -9.57 -10.68 14.28
C LEU A 160 -9.11 -9.58 13.30
N LEU A 161 -7.80 -9.32 13.23
CA LEU A 161 -7.25 -8.34 12.28
C LEU A 161 -7.55 -8.71 10.83
N ARG A 162 -7.44 -9.99 10.46
CA ARG A 162 -7.83 -10.45 9.12
C ARG A 162 -9.32 -10.22 8.85
N ALA A 163 -10.17 -10.67 9.76
CA ALA A 163 -11.62 -10.54 9.64
C ALA A 163 -12.08 -9.07 9.53
N LEU A 164 -11.53 -8.19 10.37
CA LEU A 164 -11.88 -6.77 10.38
C LEU A 164 -11.39 -6.05 9.11
N ASN A 165 -10.20 -6.37 8.61
CA ASN A 165 -9.71 -5.82 7.34
C ASN A 165 -10.54 -6.31 6.15
N TRP A 166 -10.95 -7.58 6.16
CA TRP A 166 -11.87 -8.12 5.15
C TRP A 166 -13.21 -7.38 5.19
N LEU A 167 -13.82 -7.22 6.37
CA LEU A 167 -15.06 -6.46 6.52
C LEU A 167 -14.89 -5.02 6.01
N LYS A 168 -13.81 -4.34 6.39
CA LYS A 168 -13.48 -2.99 5.92
C LYS A 168 -13.45 -2.90 4.39
N SER A 169 -12.90 -3.92 3.73
CA SER A 169 -12.82 -3.96 2.26
C SER A 169 -14.20 -4.08 1.59
N LYS A 170 -15.15 -4.77 2.25
CA LYS A 170 -16.51 -5.06 1.78
C LYS A 170 -17.55 -3.96 2.04
N PHE A 171 -17.20 -2.91 2.78
CA PHE A 171 -18.10 -1.75 2.98
C PHE A 171 -18.24 -0.85 1.74
N LYS A 172 -17.72 -1.24 0.57
CA LYS A 172 -18.04 -0.58 -0.71
C LYS A 172 -19.53 -0.76 -1.00
N LEU A 173 -20.23 0.29 -1.46
CA LEU A 173 -21.68 0.25 -1.72
C LEU A 173 -22.14 -0.93 -2.59
N THR A 174 -21.28 -1.41 -3.49
CA THR A 174 -21.53 -2.53 -4.39
C THR A 174 -21.47 -3.90 -3.72
N GLU A 175 -20.85 -4.03 -2.54
CA GLU A 175 -20.60 -5.30 -1.86
C GLU A 175 -21.43 -5.50 -0.58
N ILE A 176 -22.28 -4.53 -0.21
CA ILE A 176 -23.17 -4.60 0.96
C ILE A 176 -24.11 -5.81 0.91
N LEU A 177 -24.55 -6.19 -0.30
CA LEU A 177 -25.45 -7.34 -0.50
C LEU A 177 -24.75 -8.68 -0.19
N GLU A 178 -23.48 -8.80 -0.56
CA GLU A 178 -22.65 -9.97 -0.24
C GLU A 178 -22.31 -10.00 1.26
N LEU A 179 -22.08 -8.83 1.87
CA LEU A 179 -21.90 -8.70 3.32
C LEU A 179 -23.15 -9.18 4.09
N GLY A 180 -24.35 -8.83 3.60
CA GLY A 180 -25.62 -9.26 4.17
C GLY A 180 -25.83 -10.77 4.07
N LYS A 181 -25.51 -11.39 2.92
CA LYS A 181 -25.57 -12.86 2.76
C LYS A 181 -24.57 -13.56 3.67
N ALA A 182 -23.33 -13.08 3.73
CA ALA A 182 -22.30 -13.67 4.56
C ALA A 182 -22.66 -13.61 6.06
N ALA A 183 -23.34 -12.54 6.50
CA ALA A 183 -23.86 -12.44 7.87
C ALA A 183 -24.96 -13.46 8.18
N LEU A 184 -25.79 -13.82 7.18
CA LEU A 184 -26.82 -14.86 7.34
C LEU A 184 -26.21 -16.26 7.41
N ASP A 185 -25.15 -16.51 6.62
CA ASP A 185 -24.39 -17.78 6.59
C ASP A 185 -23.23 -17.83 7.60
N ALA A 186 -23.25 -16.92 8.57
CA ALA A 186 -22.22 -16.82 9.59
C ALA A 186 -22.17 -18.09 10.45
N PRO A 187 -20.96 -18.55 10.83
CA PRO A 187 -20.78 -19.71 11.70
C PRO A 187 -21.41 -19.48 13.08
N GLN A 188 -21.51 -20.54 13.87
CA GLN A 188 -22.12 -20.45 15.17
C GLN A 188 -21.18 -19.75 16.17
N PRO A 189 -21.70 -18.94 17.12
CA PRO A 189 -20.86 -18.14 18.02
C PRO A 189 -19.82 -18.94 18.83
N TRP A 190 -20.14 -20.18 19.22
CA TRP A 190 -19.25 -21.03 19.99
C TRP A 190 -18.00 -21.48 19.21
N GLU A 191 -18.03 -21.46 17.88
CA GLU A 191 -16.87 -21.80 17.03
C GLU A 191 -15.73 -20.77 17.17
N PHE A 192 -16.04 -19.54 17.58
CA PHE A 192 -15.10 -18.43 17.70
C PHE A 192 -15.21 -17.73 19.07
N ALA A 193 -15.47 -18.49 20.13
CA ALA A 193 -15.76 -17.94 21.46
C ALA A 193 -14.66 -16.97 21.97
N GLY A 194 -13.39 -17.32 21.81
CA GLY A 194 -12.27 -16.45 22.21
C GLY A 194 -12.22 -15.12 21.44
N HIS A 195 -12.51 -15.15 20.13
CA HIS A 195 -12.59 -13.95 19.29
C HIS A 195 -13.75 -13.06 19.70
N LEU A 196 -14.90 -13.65 20.03
CA LEU A 196 -16.07 -12.92 20.50
C LEU A 196 -15.84 -12.30 21.88
N GLU A 197 -15.21 -13.01 22.81
CA GLU A 197 -14.82 -12.45 24.12
C GLU A 197 -13.88 -11.25 23.96
N ARG A 198 -12.84 -11.40 23.13
CA ARG A 198 -11.86 -10.33 22.87
C ARG A 198 -12.52 -9.06 22.31
N MET A 199 -13.56 -9.23 21.48
CA MET A 199 -14.33 -8.14 20.88
C MET A 199 -15.53 -7.67 21.71
N GLN A 200 -15.77 -8.26 22.89
CA GLN A 200 -16.92 -7.97 23.75
C GLN A 200 -18.27 -8.26 23.07
N LEU A 201 -18.31 -9.31 22.24
CA LEU A 201 -19.47 -9.74 21.47
C LEU A 201 -19.90 -11.18 21.81
N ALA A 202 -19.46 -11.73 22.94
CA ALA A 202 -19.86 -13.09 23.37
C ALA A 202 -21.34 -13.18 23.76
N SER A 203 -21.92 -12.07 24.24
CA SER A 203 -23.34 -11.96 24.61
C SER A 203 -23.87 -10.61 24.14
N PRO A 204 -24.20 -10.47 22.85
CA PRO A 204 -24.61 -9.19 22.28
C PRO A 204 -25.96 -8.73 22.84
N GLU A 205 -26.07 -7.44 23.17
CA GLU A 205 -27.30 -6.83 23.65
C GLU A 205 -27.98 -5.99 22.55
N GLY A 206 -29.06 -6.53 22.01
CA GLY A 206 -29.90 -5.86 21.01
C GLY A 206 -29.38 -5.97 19.57
N LEU A 207 -30.20 -5.46 18.63
CA LEU A 207 -30.05 -5.72 17.20
C LEU A 207 -28.72 -5.25 16.59
N LYS A 208 -28.12 -4.20 17.15
CA LYS A 208 -26.86 -3.64 16.64
C LYS A 208 -25.68 -4.57 16.93
N GLU A 209 -25.56 -5.03 18.17
CA GLU A 209 -24.48 -5.92 18.57
C GLU A 209 -24.64 -7.32 17.97
N GLU A 210 -25.88 -7.80 17.82
CA GLU A 210 -26.18 -9.02 17.08
C GLU A 210 -25.68 -8.94 15.63
N LEU A 211 -25.94 -7.82 14.95
CA LEU A 211 -25.44 -7.58 13.59
C LEU A 211 -23.90 -7.56 13.57
N PHE A 212 -23.25 -6.87 14.51
CA PHE A 212 -21.79 -6.84 14.59
C PHE A 212 -21.18 -8.20 14.85
N GLN A 213 -21.77 -9.00 15.74
CA GLN A 213 -21.36 -10.37 16.00
C GLN A 213 -21.46 -11.22 14.71
N ARG A 214 -22.59 -11.14 14.00
CA ARG A 214 -22.79 -11.87 12.74
C ARG A 214 -21.80 -11.48 11.66
N LEU A 215 -21.55 -10.18 11.51
CA LEU A 215 -20.54 -9.68 10.57
C LEU A 215 -19.13 -10.14 10.94
N LEU A 216 -18.77 -10.09 12.21
CA LEU A 216 -17.47 -10.56 12.69
C LEU A 216 -17.28 -12.05 12.41
N LEU A 217 -18.27 -12.88 12.74
CA LEU A 217 -18.26 -14.31 12.49
C LEU A 217 -18.16 -14.63 10.98
N ALA A 218 -18.86 -13.88 10.13
CA ALA A 218 -18.73 -14.00 8.69
C ALA A 218 -17.30 -13.66 8.21
N GLY A 219 -16.70 -12.59 8.75
CA GLY A 219 -15.32 -12.21 8.45
C GLY A 219 -14.29 -13.26 8.90
N LEU A 220 -14.47 -13.82 10.10
CA LEU A 220 -13.61 -14.89 10.63
C LEU A 220 -13.67 -16.15 9.75
N LYS A 221 -14.87 -16.56 9.33
CA LYS A 221 -15.06 -17.67 8.39
C LYS A 221 -14.42 -17.40 7.03
N ALA A 222 -14.58 -16.19 6.50
CA ALA A 222 -14.07 -15.81 5.19
C ALA A 222 -12.54 -15.67 5.13
N THR A 223 -11.89 -15.52 6.30
CA THR A 223 -10.44 -15.27 6.40
C THR A 223 -9.71 -16.33 7.23
N ALA A 224 -10.38 -17.43 7.54
CA ALA A 224 -9.75 -18.59 8.14
C ALA A 224 -8.60 -19.08 7.23
N PRO A 225 -7.40 -19.34 7.80
CA PRO A 225 -6.21 -19.75 7.05
C PRO A 225 -6.36 -21.10 6.33
#